data_AF-A0A7M3X2G1-F1
#
_entry.id   AF-A0A7M3X2G1-F1
#
_cell.length_a   1.000
_cell.length_b   1.000
_cell.length_c   1.000
_cell.angle_alpha   90.00
_cell.angle_beta   90.00
_cell.angle_gamma   90.00
#
_symmetry.space_group_name_H-M   'P 1'
#
loop_
_entity.id
_entity.type
_entity.pdbx_description
1 polymer ?
#
loop_
_entity_poly.entity_id
_entity_poly.type
_entity_poly.pdbx_seq_one_letter_code
_entity_poly.pdbx_strand_id
1 'polypeptide(L)'
;NFLPDVWITCDVCHGKRYTRECLEVTWKGKNIHEILEMPIGEAVEFFGNHRKIFRTLDTLRAVGLSYVRLGQPATTLSGGEAQRVKLASELRRPPTKHTVYILD
;
A
#
# COMPACT_ATOMS: atom_id res chain seq x y z
N ASN A 1 -15.42 -25.73 -20.97
CA ASN A 1 -15.12 -24.34 -21.35
C ASN A 1 -14.64 -23.60 -20.12
N PHE A 2 -13.32 -23.45 -19.99
CA PHE A 2 -12.66 -22.74 -18.89
C PHE A 2 -12.32 -21.34 -19.37
N LEU A 3 -13.20 -20.38 -19.13
CA LEU A 3 -12.86 -18.97 -19.31
C LEU A 3 -12.12 -18.50 -18.05
N PRO A 4 -11.07 -17.66 -18.19
CA PRO A 4 -10.38 -17.07 -17.05
C PRO A 4 -11.31 -16.14 -16.27
N ASP A 5 -11.02 -15.95 -14.98
CA ASP A 5 -11.80 -15.05 -14.12
C ASP A 5 -11.74 -13.60 -14.64
N VAL A 6 -12.91 -12.98 -14.75
CA VAL A 6 -13.05 -11.59 -15.15
C VAL A 6 -13.43 -10.75 -13.93
N TRP A 7 -12.63 -9.72 -13.66
CA TRP A 7 -12.89 -8.77 -12.58
C TRP A 7 -13.74 -7.62 -13.12
N ILE A 8 -14.94 -7.45 -12.55
CA ILE A 8 -15.86 -6.37 -12.92
C ILE A 8 -15.83 -5.31 -11.83
N THR A 9 -15.76 -4.04 -12.23
CA THR A 9 -15.86 -2.93 -11.29
C THR A 9 -17.27 -2.88 -10.71
N CYS A 10 -17.38 -2.88 -9.38
CA CYS A 10 -18.65 -2.77 -8.68
C CYS A 10 -19.39 -1.48 -9.12
N ASP A 11 -20.65 -1.62 -9.51
CA ASP A 11 -21.55 -0.55 -9.94
C ASP A 11 -22.06 0.33 -8.79
N VAL A 12 -22.06 -0.18 -7.55
CA VAL A 12 -22.49 0.57 -6.36
C VAL A 12 -21.40 1.51 -5.87
N CYS A 13 -20.18 1.00 -5.67
CA CYS A 13 -19.08 1.80 -5.09
C CYS A 13 -18.09 2.30 -6.15
N HIS A 14 -18.23 1.90 -7.42
CA HIS A 14 -17.32 2.24 -8.52
C HIS A 14 -15.85 1.94 -8.20
N GLY A 15 -15.59 0.81 -7.52
CA GLY A 15 -14.25 0.39 -7.12
C GLY A 15 -13.69 1.08 -5.87
N LYS A 16 -14.45 1.99 -5.23
CA LYS A 16 -14.00 2.72 -4.03
C LYS A 16 -13.96 1.86 -2.76
N ARG A 17 -14.68 0.73 -2.73
CA ARG A 17 -14.71 -0.26 -1.62
C ARG A 17 -15.40 0.19 -0.33
N TYR A 18 -15.95 1.41 -0.30
CA TYR A 18 -16.62 1.99 0.87
C TYR A 18 -18.01 2.51 0.51
N THR A 19 -18.89 2.62 1.51
CA THR A 19 -20.20 3.27 1.36
C THR A 19 -20.04 4.78 1.19
N ARG A 20 -21.11 5.46 0.77
CA ARG A 20 -21.08 6.91 0.56
C ARG A 20 -20.76 7.66 1.85
N GLU A 21 -21.37 7.24 2.96
CA GLU A 21 -21.22 7.84 4.28
C GLU A 21 -19.76 7.74 4.78
N CYS A 22 -19.08 6.62 4.52
CA CYS A 22 -17.66 6.48 4.83
C CYS A 22 -16.77 7.43 4.00
N LEU A 23 -17.15 7.71 2.75
CA LEU A 23 -16.40 8.59 1.85
C LEU A 23 -16.63 10.08 2.10
N GLU A 24 -17.67 10.45 2.85
CA GLU A 24 -17.93 11.83 3.29
C GLU A 24 -16.95 12.27 4.39
N VAL A 25 -16.35 11.32 5.14
CA VAL A 25 -15.33 11.61 6.15
C VAL A 25 -13.98 11.89 5.49
N THR A 26 -13.41 13.05 5.79
CA THR A 26 -12.13 13.48 5.22
C THR A 26 -11.08 13.79 6.29
N TRP A 27 -9.82 13.60 5.93
CA TRP A 27 -8.66 14.06 6.69
C TRP A 27 -7.73 14.84 5.76
N LYS A 28 -7.41 16.09 6.14
CA LYS A 28 -6.68 17.04 5.27
C LYS A 28 -7.27 17.13 3.85
N GLY A 29 -8.59 17.10 3.74
CA GLY A 29 -9.31 17.19 2.46
C GLY A 29 -9.28 15.94 1.58
N LYS A 30 -8.81 14.79 2.09
CA LYS A 30 -8.87 13.49 1.39
C LYS A 30 -9.70 12.48 2.19
N ASN A 31 -10.59 11.74 1.53
CA ASN A 31 -11.26 10.58 2.11
C ASN A 31 -10.36 9.33 2.04
N ILE A 32 -10.82 8.22 2.64
CA ILE A 32 -10.03 6.99 2.72
C ILE A 32 -9.69 6.37 1.35
N HIS A 33 -10.58 6.47 0.37
CA HIS A 33 -10.32 5.97 -0.98
C HIS A 33 -9.23 6.79 -1.66
N GLU A 34 -9.30 8.12 -1.57
CA GLU A 34 -8.27 9.02 -2.11
C GLU A 34 -6.92 8.78 -1.43
N ILE A 35 -6.91 8.43 -0.14
CA ILE A 35 -5.69 8.03 0.56
C ILE A 35 -5.12 6.73 -0.01
N LEU A 36 -5.96 5.73 -0.25
CA LEU A 36 -5.54 4.45 -0.83
C LEU A 36 -5.06 4.58 -2.28
N GLU A 37 -5.51 5.59 -3.02
CA GLU A 37 -5.03 5.86 -4.38
C GLU A 37 -3.67 6.59 -4.42
N MET A 38 -3.17 7.13 -3.31
CA MET A 38 -1.87 7.80 -3.27
C MET A 38 -0.72 6.80 -3.50
N PRO A 39 0.27 7.16 -4.35
CA PRO A 39 1.57 6.49 -4.36
C PRO A 39 2.24 6.57 -2.98
N ILE A 40 2.97 5.54 -2.59
CA ILE A 40 3.71 5.51 -1.31
C ILE A 40 4.58 6.75 -1.13
N GLY A 41 5.24 7.25 -2.19
CA GLY A 41 6.06 8.45 -2.14
C GLY A 41 5.28 9.70 -1.71
N GLU A 42 4.07 9.91 -2.27
CA GLU A 42 3.19 11.01 -1.85
C GLU A 42 2.69 10.80 -0.41
N ALA A 43 2.34 9.56 -0.07
CA ALA A 43 1.83 9.22 1.25
C ALA A 43 2.88 9.44 2.37
N VAL A 44 4.17 9.22 2.09
CA VAL A 44 5.26 9.52 3.04
C VAL A 44 5.23 10.98 3.46
N GLU A 45 5.11 11.90 2.49
CA GLU A 45 5.04 13.34 2.76
C GLU A 45 3.73 13.71 3.45
N PHE A 46 2.60 13.17 2.97
CA PHE A 46 1.27 13.43 3.53
C PHE A 46 1.14 13.05 5.02
N PHE A 47 1.77 11.94 5.41
CA PHE A 47 1.81 11.42 6.78
C PHE A 47 3.10 11.73 7.55
N GLY A 48 3.93 12.68 7.10
CA GLY A 48 5.21 13.02 7.74
C GLY A 48 5.13 13.28 9.25
N ASN A 49 4.04 13.89 9.71
CA ASN A 49 3.82 14.20 11.13
C ASN A 49 3.27 13.01 11.96
N HIS A 50 2.96 11.87 11.33
CA HIS A 50 2.44 10.67 11.98
C HIS A 50 3.52 9.60 12.08
N ARG A 51 4.39 9.71 13.10
CA ARG A 51 5.60 8.88 13.28
C ARG A 51 5.40 7.38 13.00
N LYS A 52 4.31 6.77 13.48
CA LYS A 52 4.02 5.33 13.27
C LYS A 52 3.72 4.98 11.81
N ILE A 53 2.99 5.85 11.11
CA ILE A 53 2.61 5.68 9.70
C ILE A 53 3.83 5.99 8.84
N PHE A 54 4.45 7.16 9.05
CA PHE A 54 5.67 7.59 8.37
C PHE A 54 6.74 6.50 8.35
N ARG A 55 7.09 5.91 9.51
CA ARG A 55 8.12 4.86 9.57
C ARG A 55 7.81 3.66 8.67
N THR A 56 6.54 3.28 8.56
CA THR A 56 6.12 2.16 7.72
C THR A 56 6.24 2.53 6.24
N LEU A 57 5.73 3.70 5.87
CA LEU A 57 5.76 4.18 4.48
C LEU A 57 7.18 4.48 4.00
N ASP A 58 8.02 5.03 4.87
CA ASP A 58 9.42 5.34 4.57
C ASP A 58 10.24 4.06 4.34
N THR A 59 9.93 2.97 5.05
CA THR A 59 10.57 1.67 4.80
C THR A 59 10.21 1.13 3.41
N LEU A 60 8.94 1.28 2.99
CA LEU A 60 8.50 0.92 1.63
C LEU A 60 9.15 1.81 0.55
N ARG A 61 9.26 3.11 0.82
CA ARG A 61 10.00 4.06 -0.04
C ARG A 61 11.47 3.65 -0.18
N ALA A 62 12.13 3.30 0.92
CA ALA A 62 13.54 2.93 0.95
C ALA A 62 13.86 1.66 0.13
N VAL A 63 12.93 0.71 0.03
CA VAL A 63 13.07 -0.47 -0.85
C VAL A 63 12.65 -0.17 -2.31
N GLY A 64 12.36 1.07 -2.67
CA GLY A 64 12.08 1.50 -4.04
C GLY A 64 10.64 1.27 -4.50
N LEU A 65 9.66 1.25 -3.59
CA LEU A 65 8.23 1.08 -3.90
C LEU A 65 7.45 2.40 -3.93
N SER A 66 8.13 3.55 -4.06
CA SER A 66 7.50 4.89 -3.99
C SER A 66 6.35 5.10 -4.97
N TYR A 67 6.36 4.44 -6.12
CA TYR A 67 5.36 4.58 -7.18
C TYR A 67 4.13 3.69 -6.98
N VAL A 68 4.21 2.66 -6.13
CA VAL A 68 3.09 1.74 -5.86
C VAL A 68 2.04 2.47 -5.05
N ARG A 69 0.77 2.33 -5.42
CA ARG A 69 -0.36 2.92 -4.67
C ARG A 69 -0.64 2.13 -3.39
N LEU A 70 -1.01 2.80 -2.30
CA LEU A 70 -1.28 2.15 -1.02
C LEU A 70 -2.38 1.07 -1.11
N GLY A 71 -3.39 1.29 -1.93
CA GLY A 71 -4.52 0.40 -2.15
C GLY A 71 -4.38 -0.55 -3.32
N GLN A 72 -3.20 -0.61 -3.96
CA GLN A 72 -2.95 -1.49 -5.10
C GLN A 72 -3.22 -2.95 -4.71
N PRO A 73 -4.09 -3.68 -5.44
CA PRO A 73 -4.37 -5.07 -5.12
C PRO A 73 -3.09 -5.91 -5.18
N ALA A 74 -2.86 -6.74 -4.15
CA ALA A 74 -1.65 -7.56 -4.06
C ALA A 74 -1.46 -8.50 -5.27
N THR A 75 -2.56 -8.94 -5.89
CA THR A 75 -2.58 -9.77 -7.11
C THR A 75 -2.05 -9.07 -8.36
N THR A 76 -1.91 -7.74 -8.33
CA THR A 76 -1.40 -6.93 -9.46
C THR A 76 0.06 -6.53 -9.27
N LEU A 77 0.68 -6.86 -8.14
CA LEU A 77 2.10 -6.63 -7.92
C LEU A 77 2.92 -7.64 -8.70
N SER A 78 4.00 -7.18 -9.31
CA SER A 78 5.05 -8.06 -9.85
C SER A 78 5.71 -8.87 -8.72
N GLY A 79 6.34 -10.00 -9.08
CA GLY A 79 7.09 -10.81 -8.11
C GLY A 79 8.14 -9.99 -7.34
N GLY A 80 8.89 -9.13 -8.03
CA GLY A 80 9.89 -8.26 -7.40
C GLY A 80 9.29 -7.16 -6.51
N GLU A 81 8.07 -6.68 -6.78
CA GLU A 81 7.37 -5.77 -5.86
C GLU A 81 6.90 -6.50 -4.61
N ALA A 82 6.28 -7.67 -4.76
CA ALA A 82 5.83 -8.48 -3.63
C ALA A 82 7.00 -8.87 -2.71
N GLN A 83 8.15 -9.23 -3.29
CA GLN A 83 9.37 -9.54 -2.54
C GLN A 83 9.89 -8.30 -1.78
N ARG A 84 9.87 -7.12 -2.40
CA ARG A 84 10.27 -5.87 -1.73
C ARG A 84 9.30 -5.47 -0.61
N VAL A 85 7.99 -5.72 -0.74
CA VAL A 85 7.02 -5.55 0.36
C VAL A 85 7.34 -6.47 1.54
N LYS A 86 7.70 -7.72 1.26
CA LYS A 86 8.16 -8.68 2.29
C LYS A 86 9.44 -8.20 2.96
N LEU A 87 10.43 -7.75 2.20
CA LEU A 87 11.67 -7.19 2.72
C LEU A 87 11.41 -5.97 3.61
N ALA A 88 10.58 -5.02 3.18
CA ALA A 88 10.23 -3.84 3.97
C ALA A 88 9.58 -4.21 5.31
N SER A 89 8.74 -5.25 5.32
CA SER A 89 8.10 -5.74 6.55
C SER A 89 9.10 -6.28 7.57
N GLU A 90 10.16 -6.93 7.10
CA GLU A 90 11.25 -7.41 7.95
C GLU A 90 12.17 -6.27 8.43
N LEU A 91 12.56 -5.35 7.55
CA LEU A 91 13.41 -4.20 7.87
C LEU A 91 12.78 -3.24 8.90
N ARG A 92 11.45 -3.21 8.99
CA ARG A 92 10.73 -2.41 9.98
C ARG A 92 10.92 -2.93 11.41
N ARG A 93 11.18 -4.24 11.59
CA ARG A 93 11.34 -4.87 12.90
C ARG A 93 12.66 -4.45 13.55
N PRO A 94 12.75 -4.43 14.88
CA PRO A 94 14.02 -4.21 15.56
C PRO A 94 15.06 -5.24 15.08
N PRO A 95 16.30 -4.84 14.79
CA PRO A 95 17.32 -5.77 14.34
C PRO A 95 17.63 -6.79 15.44
N THR A 96 17.55 -8.07 15.09
CA THR A 96 17.98 -9.19 15.93
C THR A 96 19.44 -9.49 15.63
N LYS A 97 20.25 -9.75 16.68
CA LYS A 97 21.73 -9.87 16.57
C LYS A 97 22.24 -11.00 15.67
N HIS A 98 21.36 -11.90 15.19
CA HIS A 98 21.71 -13.09 14.42
C HIS A 98 20.67 -13.35 13.32
N THR A 99 20.60 -12.49 12.31
CA THR A 99 19.64 -12.64 11.21
C THR A 99 20.30 -12.42 9.87
N VAL A 100 20.13 -13.39 8.97
CA VAL A 100 20.55 -13.34 7.57
C VAL A 100 19.29 -13.39 6.73
N TYR A 101 19.12 -12.41 5.84
CA TYR A 101 18.06 -12.40 4.85
C TYR A 101 18.62 -12.96 3.54
N ILE A 102 18.04 -14.05 3.06
CA ILE A 102 18.33 -14.61 1.74
C ILE A 102 17.17 -14.25 0.83
N LEU A 103 17.50 -13.57 -0.27
CA LEU A 103 16.58 -13.21 -1.35
C LEU A 103 17.10 -13.87 -2.62
N ASP A 104 16.24 -14.57 -3.33
CA ASP A 104 16.48 -15.03 -4.70
C ASP A 104 16.31 -13.84 -5.68
#